data_AF-A0A218QVV2-F1
#
_entry.id   AF-A0A218QVV2-F1
#
_cell.length_a   1.000
_cell.length_b   1.000
_cell.length_c   1.000
_cell.angle_alpha   90.00
_cell.angle_beta   90.00
_cell.angle_gamma   90.00
#
_symmetry.space_group_name_H-M   'P 1'
#
loop_
_entity.id
_entity.type
_entity.pdbx_description
1 polymer ?
#
loop_
_entity_poly.entity_id
_entity_poly.type
_entity_poly.pdbx_seq_one_letter_code
_entity_poly.pdbx_strand_id
1 'polypeptide(L)' 'MNSRTSRNDKTLTTKRDDPNYAQVSGHIPAEVAREFGVLCAIKQITKSEAMEEAIKLLLELNKELLPPKPPSKDRGDT' A
#
# COMPACT_ATOMS: atom_id res chain seq x y z
N MET A 1 -46.07 -20.92 2.54
CA MET A 1 -44.70 -21.09 3.07
C MET A 1 -43.73 -20.79 1.95
N ASN A 2 -43.19 -19.57 1.86
CA ASN A 2 -42.29 -19.19 0.76
C ASN A 2 -40.88 -18.99 1.32
N SER A 3 -40.09 -20.06 1.26
CA SER A 3 -38.68 -20.06 1.65
C SER A 3 -37.88 -19.23 0.65
N ARG A 4 -37.31 -18.12 1.14
CA ARG A 4 -36.45 -17.21 0.39
C ARG A 4 -35.20 -17.95 -0.08
N THR A 5 -34.95 -17.87 -1.38
CA THR A 5 -33.68 -18.22 -2.02
C THR A 5 -32.51 -17.61 -1.27
N SER A 6 -31.60 -18.49 -0.83
CA SER A 6 -30.30 -18.18 -0.26
C SER A 6 -29.50 -17.33 -1.26
N ARG A 7 -29.22 -16.07 -0.90
CA ARG A 7 -28.22 -15.27 -1.59
C ARG A 7 -26.86 -15.76 -1.12
N ASN A 8 -26.15 -16.49 -1.99
CA ASN A 8 -24.72 -16.71 -1.83
C ASN A 8 -24.01 -15.36 -1.95
N ASP A 9 -23.72 -14.75 -0.79
CA ASP A 9 -22.87 -13.58 -0.68
C ASP A 9 -21.43 -14.04 -0.94
N LYS A 10 -20.96 -13.85 -2.18
CA LYS A 10 -19.54 -13.96 -2.52
C LYS A 10 -18.86 -12.80 -1.81
N THR A 11 -18.29 -13.05 -0.64
CA THR A 11 -17.52 -12.06 0.12
C THR A 11 -16.39 -11.58 -0.78
N LEU A 12 -16.56 -10.40 -1.38
CA LEU A 12 -15.50 -9.72 -2.12
C LEU A 12 -14.47 -9.31 -1.07
N THR A 13 -13.40 -10.10 -0.90
CA THR A 13 -12.28 -9.73 -0.05
C THR A 13 -11.70 -8.44 -0.57
N THR A 14 -11.95 -7.33 0.13
CA THR A 14 -11.41 -6.04 -0.25
C THR A 14 -9.93 -6.01 0.11
N LYS A 15 -9.11 -5.17 -0.52
CA LYS A 15 -7.67 -5.02 -0.16
C LYS A 15 -7.45 -4.69 1.32
N ARG A 16 -8.50 -4.23 2.03
CA ARG A 16 -8.49 -3.99 3.47
C ARG A 16 -8.43 -5.28 4.30
N ASP A 17 -8.97 -6.37 3.77
CA ASP A 17 -9.09 -7.66 4.45
C ASP A 17 -7.99 -8.65 4.03
N ASP A 18 -7.12 -8.24 3.11
CA ASP A 18 -6.00 -9.05 2.63
C ASP A 18 -4.77 -8.86 3.55
N PRO A 19 -4.25 -9.93 4.18
CA PRO A 19 -3.12 -9.85 5.10
C PRO A 19 -1.80 -9.40 4.43
N ASN A 20 -1.74 -9.40 3.09
CA ASN A 20 -0.58 -8.94 2.34
C ASN A 20 -0.57 -7.42 2.11
N TYR A 21 -1.64 -6.72 2.50
CA TYR A 21 -1.74 -5.26 2.34
C TYR A 21 -1.79 -4.57 3.70
N ALA A 22 -1.08 -3.44 3.80
CA ALA A 22 -1.12 -2.56 4.95
C ALA A 22 -1.66 -1.18 4.53
N GLN A 23 -2.48 -0.56 5.38
CA GLN A 23 -2.94 0.80 5.16
C GLN A 23 -1.85 1.79 5.53
N VAL A 24 -1.46 2.65 4.58
CA VAL A 24 -0.59 3.80 4.81
C VAL A 24 -1.44 5.07 4.81
N SER A 25 -1.28 5.93 5.82
CA SER A 25 -2.03 7.18 5.95
C SER A 25 -1.14 8.32 6.43
N GLY A 26 -1.47 9.56 6.04
CA GLY A 26 -0.71 10.75 6.37
C GLY A 26 -1.32 12.00 5.77
N HIS A 27 -0.83 13.17 6.20
CA HIS A 27 -1.22 14.47 5.66
C HIS A 27 -0.10 15.03 4.80
N ILE A 28 -0.46 15.58 3.64
CA ILE A 28 0.44 16.28 2.72
C ILE A 28 -0.15 17.65 2.40
N PRO A 29 0.67 18.63 1.96
CA PRO A 29 0.15 19.91 1.49
C PRO A 29 -0.90 19.74 0.39
N ALA A 30 -1.94 20.58 0.42
CA ALA A 30 -3.08 20.47 -0.50
C ALA A 30 -2.66 20.60 -1.98
N GLU A 31 -1.67 21.45 -2.27
CA GLU A 31 -1.14 21.65 -3.62
C GLU A 31 -0.48 20.36 -4.14
N VAL A 32 0.34 19.71 -3.31
CA VAL A 32 0.98 18.44 -3.64
C VAL A 32 -0.07 17.34 -3.89
N ALA A 33 -1.12 17.27 -3.06
CA ALA A 33 -2.22 16.33 -3.27
C ALA A 33 -2.96 16.57 -4.60
N ARG A 34 -3.12 17.83 -5.00
CA ARG A 34 -3.75 18.22 -6.27
C ARG A 34 -2.90 17.78 -7.45
N GLU A 35 -1.61 18.12 -7.44
CA GLU A 35 -0.66 17.74 -8.49
C GLU A 35 -0.54 16.23 -8.63
N PHE A 36 -0.47 15.52 -7.51
CA PHE A 36 -0.47 14.06 -7.48
C PHE A 36 -1.72 13.48 -8.16
N GLY A 37 -2.90 14.05 -7.90
CA GLY A 37 -4.14 13.64 -8.55
C GLY A 37 -4.12 13.86 -10.07
N VAL A 38 -3.60 15.00 -10.52
CA VAL A 38 -3.43 15.31 -11.96
C VAL A 38 -2.48 14.31 -12.61
N LEU A 39 -1.35 14.00 -11.95
CA LEU A 39 -0.38 13.03 -12.45
C LEU A 39 -1.00 11.63 -12.59
N CYS A 40 -1.77 11.18 -11.60
CA CYS A 40 -2.48 9.90 -11.67
C CYS A 40 -3.45 9.86 -12.85
N ALA A 41 -4.18 10.96 -13.10
CA ALA A 41 -5.11 11.05 -14.22
C ALA A 41 -4.39 10.99 -15.58
N ILE A 42 -3.28 11.72 -15.73
CA ILE A 42 -2.45 11.70 -16.96
C ILE A 42 -1.91 10.29 -17.22
N LYS A 43 -1.45 9.61 -16.18
CA LYS A 43 -0.90 8.25 -16.28
C LYS A 43 -1.95 7.14 -16.34
N GLN A 44 -3.24 7.48 -16.17
CA GLN A 44 -4.35 6.52 -16.08
C GLN A 44 -4.13 5.43 -15.01
N ILE A 45 -3.53 5.79 -13.89
CA ILE A 45 -3.30 4.90 -12.74
C ILE A 45 -4.10 5.35 -11.53
N THR A 46 -4.38 4.41 -10.64
CA THR A 46 -5.02 4.72 -9.36
C THR A 46 -4.04 5.39 -8.40
N LYS A 47 -4.56 6.17 -7.45
CA LYS A 47 -3.74 6.78 -6.39
C LYS A 47 -2.97 5.74 -5.57
N SER A 48 -3.54 4.55 -5.38
CA SER A 48 -2.90 3.45 -4.66
C SER A 48 -1.69 2.90 -5.43
N GLU A 49 -1.81 2.68 -6.74
CA GLU A 49 -0.69 2.25 -7.58
C GLU A 49 0.42 3.29 -7.61
N ALA A 50 0.07 4.57 -7.82
CA ALA A 50 1.04 5.66 -7.81
C ALA A 50 1.78 5.79 -6.47
N MET A 51 1.07 5.58 -5.35
CA MET A 51 1.67 5.60 -4.01
C MET A 51 2.58 4.39 -3.78
N GLU A 52 2.19 3.21 -4.25
CA GLU A 52 3.00 2.00 -4.16
C GLU A 52 4.32 2.14 -4.92
N GLU A 53 4.28 2.66 -6.15
CA GLU A 53 5.48 2.97 -6.94
C GLU A 53 6.38 3.99 -6.25
N ALA A 54 5.80 5.08 -5.74
CA ALA A 54 6.55 6.14 -5.06
C ALA A 54 7.26 5.62 -3.80
N ILE A 55 6.60 4.75 -3.02
CA ILE A 55 7.18 4.12 -1.83
C ILE A 55 8.31 3.15 -2.23
N LYS A 56 8.13 2.34 -3.27
CA LYS A 56 9.18 1.43 -3.78
C LYS A 56 10.44 2.20 -4.18
N LEU A 57 10.28 3.26 -4.98
CA LEU A 57 11.36 4.15 -5.40
C LEU A 57 12.10 4.77 -4.21
N LEU A 58 11.37 5.25 -3.20
CA LEU A 58 11.98 5.83 -2.00
C LEU A 58 12.79 4.78 -1.20
N LEU A 59 12.29 3.55 -1.11
CA LEU A 59 13.00 2.46 -0.44
C LEU A 59 14.25 2.03 -1.21
N GLU A 60 14.19 1.99 -2.54
CA GLU A 60 15.34 1.70 -3.41
C GLU A 60 16.42 2.76 -3.27
N LEU A 61 16.05 4.04 -3.35
CA LEU A 61 16.97 5.16 -3.15
C LEU A 61 17.66 5.09 -1.78
N ASN A 62 16.92 4.73 -0.72
CA ASN A 62 17.51 4.57 0.60
C ASN A 62 18.45 3.38 0.71
N LYS A 63 18.24 2.29 -0.05
CA LYS A 63 19.16 1.15 -0.07
C LYS A 63 20.48 1.50 -0.75
N GLU A 64 20.44 2.34 -1.77
CA GLU A 64 21.66 2.82 -2.45
C GLU A 64 22.46 3.80 -1.57
N LEU A 65 21.79 4.49 -0.64
CA LEU A 65 22.41 5.51 0.22
C LEU A 65 22.80 5.02 1.63
N LEU A 66 22.35 3.85 2.06
CA LEU A 66 22.68 3.29 3.38
C LEU A 66 23.81 2.26 3.28
N PRO A 67 24.86 2.33 4.14
CA PRO A 67 25.80 1.22 4.28
C PRO A 67 25.07 -0.06 4.71
N PRO A 68 25.61 -1.26 4.40
CA PRO A 68 24.97 -2.53 4.72
C PRO A 68 24.53 -2.54 6.17
N LYS A 69 23.24 -2.87 6.38
CA LYS A 69 22.65 -3.00 7.73
C LYS A 69 23.60 -3.86 8.57
N PRO A 70 24.10 -3.38 9.72
CA PRO A 70 24.94 -4.20 10.56
C PRO A 70 24.18 -5.49 10.87
N PRO A 71 24.86 -6.66 10.87
CA PRO A 71 24.20 -7.93 11.06
C PRO A 71 23.35 -7.83 12.32
N SER A 72 22.04 -8.02 12.16
CA SER A 72 21.12 -8.18 13.28
C SER A 72 21.74 -9.22 14.18
N LYS A 73 22.15 -8.83 15.40
CA LYS A 73 22.51 -9.82 16.42
C LYS A 73 21.24 -10.62 16.66
N ASP A 74 21.15 -11.79 16.04
CA ASP A 74 20.38 -12.90 16.55
C ASP A 74 20.86 -13.10 17.99
N ARG A 75 20.10 -12.51 18.92
CA ARG A 75 20.15 -12.92 20.32
C ARG A 75 19.44 -14.28 20.36
N GLY A 76 20.16 -15.30 19.91
CA GLY A 76 19.96 -16.66 20.39
C GLY A 76 20.41 -16.75 21.84
N ASP A 77 19.60 -17.48 22.60
CA ASP A 77 19.87 -18.09 23.91
C ASP A 77 20.27 -17.20 25.10
N THR A 78 19.36 -17.02 26.05
CA THR A 78 19.34 -17.81 27.31
C THR A 78 17.94 -17.78 27.91
#